data_AF-A0A8F1WIB4-F1
#
_entry.id   AF-A0A8F1WIB4-F1
#
_cell.length_a   1.000
_cell.length_b   1.000
_cell.length_c   1.000
_cell.angle_alpha   90.00
_cell.angle_beta   90.00
_cell.angle_gamma   90.00
#
_symmetry.space_group_name_H-M   'P 1'
#
loop_
_entity.id
_entity.type
_entity.pdbx_description
1 polymer ?
#
loop_
_entity_poly.entity_id
_entity_poly.type
_entity_poly.pdbx_seq_one_letter_code
_entity_poly.pdbx_strand_id
1 'polypeptide(L)'
;MPTLLGSFTGGQCSCGAVYVHDPTQKDMGNAFMDALAYACKEDWDLALSLTEDVDYSCTYLSYVPQTHTLSSKTNGRGPYEKNGNMLFLKLKD
;
A
#
# COMPACT_ATOMS: atom_id res chain seq x y z
N MET A 1 -0.67 -1.11 15.08
CA MET A 1 -1.37 0.14 15.47
C MET A 1 -1.48 0.99 14.23
N PRO A 2 -2.63 1.64 13.94
CA PRO A 2 -2.72 2.59 12.84
C PRO A 2 -1.76 3.77 13.05
N THR A 3 -1.08 4.18 11.99
CA THR A 3 -0.12 5.28 11.93
C THR A 3 -0.43 6.15 10.72
N LEU A 4 -0.03 7.42 10.76
CA LEU A 4 -0.07 8.30 9.59
C LEU A 4 1.19 8.08 8.74
N LEU A 5 0.98 7.71 7.49
CA LEU A 5 2.01 7.58 6.45
C LEU A 5 1.84 8.80 5.55
N GLY A 6 2.57 9.87 5.83
CA GLY A 6 2.32 11.17 5.21
C GLY A 6 0.89 11.66 5.46
N SER A 7 0.09 11.73 4.40
CA SER A 7 -1.33 12.13 4.47
C SER A 7 -2.31 10.93 4.54
N PHE A 8 -1.79 9.70 4.52
CA PHE A 8 -2.59 8.49 4.42
C PHE A 8 -2.66 7.74 5.76
N THR A 9 -3.74 6.98 5.94
CA THR A 9 -3.84 6.06 7.09
C THR A 9 -3.19 4.74 6.73
N GLY A 10 -2.29 4.26 7.57
CA GLY A 10 -1.61 3.00 7.36
C GLY A 10 -1.13 2.36 8.66
N GLY A 11 -0.13 1.49 8.56
CA GLY A 11 0.51 0.87 9.72
C GLY A 11 1.23 -0.42 9.38
N GLN A 12 1.79 -1.07 10.40
CA GLN A 12 2.50 -2.33 10.25
C GLN A 12 1.77 -3.48 10.94
N CYS A 13 1.69 -4.61 10.25
CA CYS A 13 1.27 -5.89 10.77
C CYS A 13 2.40 -6.55 11.57
N SER A 14 2.06 -7.41 12.52
CA SER A 14 3.05 -8.19 13.29
C SER A 14 3.92 -9.11 12.41
N CYS A 15 3.48 -9.44 11.20
CA CYS A 15 4.28 -10.21 10.23
C CYS A 15 5.29 -9.36 9.45
N GLY A 16 5.41 -8.07 9.75
CA GLY A 16 6.34 -7.13 9.11
C GLY A 16 5.74 -6.36 7.93
N ALA A 17 4.61 -6.79 7.36
CA ALA A 17 3.98 -6.10 6.24
C ALA A 17 3.44 -4.72 6.66
N VAL A 18 3.65 -3.71 5.80
CA VAL A 18 3.10 -2.37 5.90
C VAL A 18 1.82 -2.30 5.07
N TYR A 19 0.80 -1.61 5.55
CA TYR A 19 -0.38 -1.29 4.76
C TYR A 19 -0.62 0.21 4.72
N VAL A 20 -1.26 0.66 3.65
CA VAL A 20 -1.70 2.05 3.47
C VAL A 20 -3.06 2.07 2.78
N HIS A 21 -3.90 3.05 3.12
CA HIS A 21 -5.24 3.25 2.57
C HIS A 21 -5.37 4.67 2.02
N ASP A 22 -5.63 4.78 0.72
CA ASP A 22 -6.08 6.01 0.07
C ASP A 22 -7.59 5.92 -0.19
N PRO A 23 -8.43 6.50 0.68
CA PRO A 23 -9.89 6.45 0.50
C PRO A 23 -10.36 7.18 -0.77
N THR A 24 -9.53 8.04 -1.37
CA THR A 24 -9.89 8.82 -2.56
C THR A 24 -9.63 8.07 -3.87
N GLN A 25 -8.76 7.05 -3.85
CA GLN A 25 -8.25 6.32 -5.03
C GLN A 25 -7.58 7.23 -6.08
N LYS A 26 -7.14 8.42 -5.69
CA LYS A 26 -6.56 9.41 -6.60
C LYS A 26 -5.06 9.58 -6.42
N ASP A 27 -4.52 9.09 -5.30
CA ASP A 27 -3.12 9.32 -4.94
C ASP A 27 -2.43 8.06 -4.39
N MET A 28 -2.79 6.91 -4.98
CA MET A 28 -2.18 5.63 -4.61
C MET A 28 -0.67 5.60 -4.88
N GLY A 29 -0.18 6.43 -5.81
CA GLY A 29 1.25 6.58 -6.08
C GLY A 29 2.01 7.16 -4.87
N ASN A 30 1.54 8.27 -4.29
CA ASN A 30 2.16 8.83 -3.09
C ASN A 30 1.94 7.92 -1.87
N ALA A 31 0.76 7.32 -1.74
CA ALA A 31 0.48 6.36 -0.68
C ALA A 31 1.46 5.17 -0.71
N PHE A 32 1.75 4.65 -1.90
CA PHE A 32 2.75 3.61 -2.11
C PHE A 32 4.15 4.07 -1.65
N MET A 33 4.58 5.26 -2.06
CA MET A 33 5.89 5.80 -1.70
C MET A 33 6.04 5.98 -0.18
N ASP A 34 5.02 6.53 0.49
CA ASP A 34 5.02 6.71 1.94
C ASP A 34 5.06 5.35 2.68
N ALA A 35 4.36 4.33 2.16
CA ALA A 35 4.38 2.99 2.72
C ALA A 35 5.75 2.29 2.56
N LEU A 36 6.40 2.46 1.40
CA LEU A 36 7.72 1.90 1.14
C LEU A 36 8.80 2.57 1.99
N ALA A 37 8.78 3.90 2.10
CA ALA A 37 9.68 4.65 2.98
C ALA A 37 9.52 4.19 4.44
N TYR A 38 8.28 4.04 4.91
CA TYR A 38 8.03 3.54 6.27
C TYR A 38 8.53 2.11 6.49
N ALA A 39 8.36 1.22 5.50
CA ALA A 39 8.92 -0.13 5.56
C ALA A 39 10.46 -0.10 5.66
N CYS A 40 11.09 0.88 5.01
CA CYS A 40 12.52 1.18 5.07
C CYS A 40 12.92 2.07 6.26
N LYS A 41 12.05 2.28 7.25
CA LYS A 41 12.32 3.11 8.45
C LYS A 41 12.68 4.57 8.11
N GLU A 42 11.98 5.14 7.13
CA GLU A 42 12.19 6.49 6.60
C GLU A 42 13.54 6.68 5.86
N ASP A 43 14.22 5.59 5.50
CA ASP A 43 15.37 5.63 4.59
C ASP A 43 14.89 5.69 3.13
N TRP A 44 14.76 6.92 2.64
CA TRP A 44 14.31 7.21 1.28
C TRP A 44 15.30 6.76 0.20
N ASP A 45 16.60 6.81 0.48
CA ASP A 45 17.61 6.35 -0.46
C ASP A 45 17.52 4.84 -0.66
N LEU A 46 17.35 4.09 0.45
CA LEU A 46 17.06 2.66 0.39
C LEU A 46 15.76 2.41 -0.36
N ALA A 47 14.65 3.05 0.04
CA ALA A 47 13.34 2.85 -0.57
C ALA A 47 13.36 3.04 -2.10
N LEU A 48 14.04 4.08 -2.59
CA LEU A 48 14.18 4.37 -4.02
C LEU A 48 15.13 3.41 -4.76
N SER A 49 15.97 2.68 -4.03
CA SER A 49 16.88 1.68 -4.61
C SER A 49 16.25 0.30 -4.78
N LEU A 50 15.13 0.02 -4.09
CA LEU A 50 14.49 -1.28 -4.10
C LEU A 50 13.67 -1.53 -5.38
N THR A 51 13.64 -2.78 -5.82
CA THR A 51 12.90 -3.25 -6.98
C THR A 51 11.76 -4.17 -6.58
N GLU A 52 10.55 -3.90 -7.09
CA GLU A 52 9.38 -4.77 -6.90
C GLU A 52 9.66 -6.19 -7.43
N ASP A 53 9.12 -7.19 -6.75
CA ASP A 53 9.36 -8.62 -7.00
C ASP A 53 10.80 -9.10 -6.79
N VAL A 54 11.74 -8.21 -6.50
CA VAL A 54 13.12 -8.56 -6.12
C VAL A 54 13.32 -8.35 -4.62
N ASP A 55 13.04 -7.14 -4.13
CA ASP A 55 13.32 -6.71 -2.76
C ASP A 55 12.05 -6.60 -1.90
N TYR A 56 10.89 -6.45 -2.54
CA TYR A 56 9.61 -6.39 -1.85
C TYR A 56 8.50 -6.97 -2.73
N SER A 57 7.35 -7.24 -2.13
CA SER A 57 6.12 -7.57 -2.85
C SER A 57 4.98 -6.64 -2.43
N CYS A 58 4.09 -6.37 -3.38
CA CYS A 58 2.89 -5.57 -3.18
C CYS A 58 1.63 -6.38 -3.45
N THR A 59 0.56 -6.03 -2.76
CA THR A 59 -0.78 -6.52 -3.05
C THR A 59 -1.77 -5.38 -2.89
N TYR A 60 -2.52 -5.12 -3.96
CA TYR A 60 -3.55 -4.10 -4.01
C TYR A 60 -4.91 -4.73 -3.75
N LEU A 61 -5.69 -4.12 -2.85
CA LEU A 61 -7.05 -4.54 -2.49
C LEU A 61 -8.00 -3.34 -2.52
N SER A 62 -9.27 -3.63 -2.75
CA SER A 62 -10.34 -2.64 -2.59
C SER A 62 -11.11 -2.91 -1.31
N TYR A 63 -11.03 -1.98 -0.38
CA TYR A 63 -11.91 -1.88 0.77
C TYR A 63 -13.22 -1.17 0.37
N VAL A 64 -14.35 -1.84 0.62
CA VAL A 64 -15.70 -1.33 0.35
C VAL A 64 -16.31 -0.81 1.66
N PRO A 65 -16.44 0.52 1.85
CA PRO A 65 -16.90 1.09 3.12
C PRO A 65 -18.32 0.68 3.52
N GLN A 66 -19.19 0.41 2.55
CA GLN A 66 -20.60 0.08 2.80
C GLN A 66 -20.79 -1.30 3.44
N THR A 67 -19.90 -2.24 3.11
CA THR A 67 -19.99 -3.64 3.56
C THR A 67 -18.83 -4.05 4.47
N HIS A 68 -17.84 -3.16 4.67
CA HIS A 68 -16.61 -3.44 5.41
C HIS A 68 -15.85 -4.68 4.91
N THR A 69 -15.92 -4.94 3.60
CA THR A 69 -15.27 -6.10 2.96
C THR A 69 -14.08 -5.69 2.13
N LEU A 70 -13.09 -6.58 2.05
CA LEU A 70 -11.97 -6.49 1.10
C LEU A 70 -12.30 -7.31 -0.15
N SER A 71 -12.07 -6.74 -1.33
CA SER A 71 -12.13 -7.44 -2.61
C SER A 71 -10.81 -7.34 -3.35
N SER A 72 -10.30 -8.50 -3.75
CA SER A 72 -9.18 -8.62 -4.72
C SER A 72 -9.67 -8.46 -6.17
N LYS A 73 -10.98 -8.54 -6.40
CA LYS A 73 -11.57 -8.30 -7.72
C LYS A 73 -11.44 -6.83 -8.07
N THR A 74 -10.69 -6.53 -9.12
CA THR A 74 -10.83 -5.28 -9.86
C THR A 74 -12.22 -5.32 -10.49
N ASN A 75 -13.07 -4.32 -10.25
CA ASN A 75 -14.43 -4.28 -10.80
C ASN A 75 -14.43 -3.86 -12.29
N GLY A 76 -13.49 -4.40 -13.09
CA GLY A 76 -13.54 -4.39 -14.56
C GLY A 76 -14.00 -3.09 -15.21
N ARG A 77 -13.51 -1.92 -14.78
CA ARG A 77 -13.81 -0.63 -15.43
C ARG A 77 -12.55 0.26 -15.48
N GLY A 78 -11.58 -0.17 -16.28
CA GLY A 78 -10.50 0.69 -16.80
C GLY A 78 -9.11 0.46 -16.19
N PRO A 79 -8.07 1.08 -16.80
CA PRO A 79 -6.66 0.81 -16.45
C PRO A 79 -6.23 1.29 -15.07
N TYR A 80 -6.96 2.25 -14.45
CA TYR A 80 -6.66 2.82 -13.14
C TYR A 80 -7.23 2.01 -11.95
N GLU A 81 -8.17 1.09 -12.21
CA GLU A 81 -8.81 0.27 -11.17
C GLU A 81 -7.94 -0.90 -10.68
N LYS A 82 -6.77 -1.11 -11.30
CA LYS A 82 -5.83 -2.18 -10.92
C LYS A 82 -5.25 -2.00 -9.51
N ASN A 83 -5.28 -0.79 -8.95
CA ASN A 83 -4.51 -0.47 -7.75
C ASN A 83 -5.34 -0.49 -6.46
N GLY A 84 -6.64 -0.75 -6.51
CA GLY A 84 -7.49 -0.72 -5.30
C GLY A 84 -7.42 0.60 -4.53
N ASN A 85 -7.95 0.64 -3.31
CA ASN A 85 -7.75 1.77 -2.38
C ASN A 85 -6.86 1.40 -1.19
N MET A 86 -6.46 0.15 -1.07
CA MET A 86 -5.51 -0.33 -0.07
C MET A 86 -4.33 -1.02 -0.74
N LEU A 87 -3.15 -0.78 -0.21
CA LEU A 87 -1.92 -1.48 -0.54
C LEU A 87 -1.41 -2.20 0.71
N PHE A 88 -0.93 -3.42 0.50
CA PHE A 88 -0.09 -4.16 1.44
C PHE A 88 1.28 -4.36 0.80
N LEU A 89 2.34 -3.98 1.49
CA LEU A 89 3.72 -4.07 1.07
C LEU A 89 4.52 -4.86 2.10
N LYS A 90 5.40 -5.75 1.64
CA LYS A 90 6.31 -6.47 2.51
C LYS A 90 7.69 -6.57 1.87
N LEU A 91 8.71 -6.10 2.60
CA LEU A 91 10.11 -6.34 2.23
C LEU A 91 10.39 -7.84 2.29
N LYS A 92 11.16 -8.33 1.32
CA LYS A 92 11.72 -9.68 1.34
C LYS A 92 12.95 -9.68 2.25
N ASP A 93 13.20 -10.83 2.87
CA ASP A 93 14.36 -11.04 3.73
C ASP A 93 15.66 -11.12 2.92
#